data_AF-A0A2M7LT46-F1
#
_entry.id   AF-A0A2M7LT46-F1
#
_cell.length_a   1.000
_cell.length_b   1.000
_cell.length_c   1.000
_cell.angle_alpha   90.00
_cell.angle_beta   90.00
_cell.angle_gamma   90.00
#
_symmetry.space_group_name_H-M   'P 1'
#
loop_
_entity.id
_entity.type
_entity.pdbx_description
1 polymer ?
#
loop_
_entity_poly.entity_id
_entity_poly.type
_entity_poly.pdbx_seq_one_letter_code
_entity_poly.pdbx_strand_id
1 'polypeptide(L)'
;MKKLIKNGKIVTSEKIIDGDILIENGIVKDLIPKFFDGKQKTAKNLISASLQIIDAKGKYILPGLIEVHGHMREPGLSHKEDVCTGTQAALAGGVTTIIDMPNTKPPTVTVDLLQEKIHKIYPGRSYTDYAFFMGVASDKLDELKKVNPKDIAGVKLFMAGHETTPTTIPDDLTLGKVIEILAKRKILLAVHAEDQWLINYYNSEFKKTGRTDAALWSEIRPTSVVATAAARIIALASKYPNFKLYLLHLSTPEEYALLVVAKKQGMDIYGELVGYQLVFNTD
;
A
#
# COMPACT_ATOMS: atom_id res chain seq x y z
N MET A 1 -24.96 17.43 -1.84
CA MET A 1 -25.77 16.54 -2.72
C MET A 1 -26.15 15.28 -1.95
N LYS A 2 -27.39 14.81 -2.07
CA LYS A 2 -27.92 13.65 -1.34
C LYS A 2 -28.17 12.48 -2.31
N LYS A 3 -27.67 11.29 -1.99
CA LYS A 3 -27.83 10.07 -2.80
C LYS A 3 -28.39 8.93 -1.94
N LEU A 4 -29.24 8.10 -2.52
CA LEU A 4 -29.75 6.87 -1.93
C LEU A 4 -29.39 5.69 -2.83
N ILE A 5 -28.62 4.74 -2.32
CA ILE A 5 -28.37 3.46 -3.00
C ILE A 5 -29.37 2.47 -2.42
N LYS A 6 -30.32 1.99 -3.23
CA LYS A 6 -31.41 1.12 -2.76
C LYS A 6 -31.27 -0.32 -3.24
N ASN A 7 -31.96 -1.23 -2.56
CA ASN A 7 -32.07 -2.66 -2.91
C ASN A 7 -30.71 -3.37 -3.02
N GLY A 8 -29.77 -3.07 -2.12
CA GLY A 8 -28.43 -3.65 -2.13
C GLY A 8 -28.19 -4.70 -1.05
N LYS A 9 -27.04 -5.37 -1.17
CA LYS A 9 -26.43 -6.21 -0.14
C LYS A 9 -25.18 -5.52 0.39
N ILE A 10 -25.32 -4.77 1.47
CA ILE A 10 -24.25 -3.96 2.06
C ILE A 10 -23.25 -4.90 2.73
N VAL A 11 -22.00 -4.88 2.27
CA VAL A 11 -20.92 -5.72 2.77
C VAL A 11 -20.09 -4.91 3.77
N THR A 12 -19.86 -5.49 4.94
CA THR A 12 -18.93 -5.00 5.96
C THR A 12 -17.88 -6.07 6.26
N SER A 13 -16.88 -5.76 7.08
CA SER A 13 -15.90 -6.76 7.53
C SER A 13 -16.51 -7.89 8.36
N GLU A 14 -17.71 -7.70 8.92
CA GLU A 14 -18.33 -8.64 9.86
C GLU A 14 -19.54 -9.38 9.26
N LYS A 15 -20.29 -8.73 8.38
CA LYS A 15 -21.57 -9.25 7.88
C LYS A 15 -22.03 -8.60 6.58
N ILE A 16 -23.04 -9.24 5.98
CA ILE A 16 -23.80 -8.76 4.83
C ILE A 16 -25.20 -8.36 5.31
N ILE A 17 -25.66 -7.18 4.89
CA ILE A 17 -26.95 -6.59 5.29
C ILE A 17 -27.77 -6.28 4.04
N ASP A 18 -28.95 -6.87 3.88
CA ASP A 18 -29.89 -6.43 2.85
C ASP A 18 -30.47 -5.06 3.25
N GLY A 19 -30.29 -4.04 2.41
CA GLY A 19 -30.72 -2.69 2.74
C GLY A 19 -30.28 -1.62 1.76
N ASP A 20 -30.49 -0.38 2.19
CA ASP A 20 -30.17 0.84 1.45
C ASP A 20 -29.09 1.66 2.17
N ILE A 21 -28.35 2.49 1.43
CA ILE A 21 -27.34 3.41 1.97
C ILE A 21 -27.74 4.85 1.65
N LEU A 22 -27.83 5.69 2.68
CA LEU A 22 -28.01 7.12 2.52
C LEU A 22 -26.66 7.84 2.55
N ILE A 23 -26.40 8.66 1.54
CA ILE A 23 -25.18 9.47 1.41
C ILE A 23 -25.58 10.94 1.35
N GLU A 24 -24.96 11.78 2.17
CA GLU A 24 -25.10 13.23 2.10
C GLU A 24 -23.72 13.90 2.10
N ASN A 25 -23.51 14.77 1.12
CA ASN A 25 -22.28 15.57 1.00
C ASN A 25 -21.01 14.70 1.02
N GLY A 26 -21.06 13.56 0.30
CA GLY A 26 -19.93 12.63 0.19
C GLY A 26 -19.76 11.65 1.36
N ILE A 27 -20.58 11.77 2.40
CA ILE A 27 -20.46 10.96 3.63
C ILE A 27 -21.65 10.01 3.74
N VAL A 28 -21.39 8.75 4.11
CA VAL A 28 -22.45 7.81 4.51
C VAL A 28 -23.13 8.32 5.77
N LYS A 29 -24.42 8.67 5.67
CA LYS A 29 -25.22 9.19 6.78
C LYS A 29 -25.98 8.12 7.52
N ASP A 30 -26.45 7.11 6.81
CA ASP A 30 -27.23 6.04 7.42
C ASP A 30 -27.14 4.75 6.60
N LEU A 31 -27.23 3.62 7.29
CA LEU A 31 -27.45 2.32 6.71
C LEU A 31 -28.88 1.91 7.08
N ILE A 32 -29.73 1.73 6.07
CA ILE A 32 -31.16 1.48 6.25
C ILE A 32 -31.39 0.00 5.95
N PRO A 33 -31.26 -0.90 6.95
CA PRO A 33 -31.52 -2.32 6.72
C PRO A 33 -32.99 -2.52 6.34
N LYS A 34 -33.22 -3.42 5.37
CA LYS A 34 -34.57 -3.76 4.89
C LYS A 34 -35.46 -4.27 6.04
N PHE A 35 -34.85 -4.96 7.00
CA PHE A 35 -35.48 -5.40 8.23
C PHE A 35 -34.58 -5.07 9.42
N PHE A 36 -35.15 -4.44 10.46
CA PHE A 36 -34.50 -4.24 11.76
C PHE A 36 -35.49 -4.62 12.84
N ASP A 37 -35.11 -5.52 13.75
CA ASP A 37 -35.96 -6.02 14.84
C ASP A 37 -37.34 -6.52 14.35
N GLY A 38 -37.33 -7.33 13.28
CA GLY A 38 -38.53 -7.89 12.66
C GLY A 38 -39.43 -6.89 11.91
N LYS A 39 -39.11 -5.58 11.91
CA LYS A 39 -39.89 -4.54 11.23
C LYS A 39 -39.22 -4.08 9.94
N GLN A 40 -40.02 -3.85 8.92
CA GLN A 40 -39.55 -3.31 7.64
C GLN A 40 -39.19 -1.83 7.82
N LYS A 41 -37.91 -1.47 7.63
CA LYS A 41 -37.48 -0.07 7.53
C LYS A 41 -37.50 0.31 6.05
N THR A 42 -38.14 1.42 5.70
CA THR A 42 -38.17 1.91 4.30
C THR A 42 -37.71 3.35 4.23
N ALA A 43 -36.95 3.69 3.18
CA ALA A 43 -36.52 5.06 2.91
C ALA A 43 -37.64 5.98 2.37
N LYS A 44 -38.92 5.58 2.47
CA LYS A 44 -40.06 6.29 1.85
C LYS A 44 -40.15 7.77 2.27
N ASN A 45 -39.74 8.11 3.48
CA ASN A 45 -39.78 9.47 4.01
C ASN A 45 -38.54 10.33 3.67
N LEU A 46 -37.55 9.77 2.96
CA LEU A 46 -36.30 10.46 2.59
C LEU A 46 -36.31 10.99 1.15
N ILE A 47 -37.35 10.68 0.37
CA ILE A 47 -37.45 11.04 -1.05
C ILE A 47 -37.87 12.51 -1.16
N SER A 48 -36.89 13.39 -1.35
CA SER A 48 -37.09 14.77 -1.79
C SER A 48 -36.73 14.92 -3.28
N ALA A 49 -37.21 15.98 -3.93
CA ALA A 49 -36.94 16.24 -5.36
C ALA A 49 -35.44 16.34 -5.72
N SER A 50 -34.56 16.55 -4.74
CA SER A 50 -33.11 16.65 -4.90
C SER A 50 -32.35 15.34 -4.60
N LEU A 51 -33.06 14.24 -4.37
CA LEU A 51 -32.46 12.93 -4.05
C LEU A 51 -32.09 12.17 -5.32
N GLN A 52 -30.80 11.90 -5.53
CA GLN A 52 -30.37 10.97 -6.58
C GLN A 52 -30.54 9.53 -6.10
N ILE A 53 -31.24 8.69 -6.86
CA ILE A 53 -31.47 7.28 -6.51
C ILE A 53 -30.64 6.38 -7.43
N ILE A 54 -29.93 5.42 -6.83
CA ILE A 54 -29.20 4.35 -7.52
C ILE A 54 -29.83 3.03 -7.08
N ASP A 55 -30.35 2.25 -8.03
CA ASP A 55 -30.88 0.91 -7.73
C ASP A 55 -29.77 -0.13 -7.89
N ALA A 56 -29.35 -0.74 -6.77
CA ALA A 56 -28.33 -1.79 -6.77
C ALA A 56 -28.84 -3.13 -7.32
N LYS A 57 -30.16 -3.29 -7.51
CA LYS A 57 -30.78 -4.49 -8.11
C LYS A 57 -30.31 -5.81 -7.46
N GLY A 58 -30.18 -5.81 -6.13
CA GLY A 58 -29.76 -6.97 -5.33
C GLY A 58 -28.24 -7.24 -5.34
N LYS A 59 -27.42 -6.39 -5.98
CA LYS A 59 -25.96 -6.55 -6.01
C LYS A 59 -25.32 -6.24 -4.65
N TYR A 60 -24.10 -6.76 -4.48
CA TYR A 60 -23.24 -6.39 -3.36
C TYR A 60 -22.77 -4.95 -3.48
N ILE A 61 -22.79 -4.25 -2.34
CA ILE A 61 -22.23 -2.91 -2.17
C ILE A 61 -21.05 -3.07 -1.22
N LEU A 62 -19.85 -2.94 -1.76
CA LEU A 62 -18.61 -2.98 -0.99
C LEU A 62 -18.15 -1.55 -0.68
N PRO A 63 -17.40 -1.34 0.42
CA PRO A 63 -16.57 -0.15 0.55
C PRO A 63 -15.64 -0.03 -0.65
N GLY A 64 -15.34 1.19 -1.07
CA GLY A 64 -14.31 1.41 -2.09
C GLY A 64 -12.97 0.86 -1.61
N LEU A 65 -12.26 0.18 -2.51
CA LEU A 65 -11.00 -0.46 -2.17
C LEU A 65 -9.90 0.60 -1.95
N ILE A 66 -8.97 0.31 -1.05
CA ILE A 66 -7.80 1.15 -0.78
C ILE A 66 -6.57 0.41 -1.31
N GLU A 67 -5.98 0.94 -2.37
CA GLU A 67 -4.71 0.47 -2.91
C GLU A 67 -3.58 1.10 -2.09
N VAL A 68 -2.94 0.30 -1.23
CA VAL A 68 -1.90 0.78 -0.31
C VAL A 68 -0.51 0.80 -0.94
N HIS A 69 -0.35 0.27 -2.15
CA HIS A 69 0.91 0.10 -2.85
C HIS A 69 0.80 0.52 -4.33
N GLY A 70 0.27 1.72 -4.58
CA GLY A 70 0.18 2.29 -5.92
C GLY A 70 1.51 2.84 -6.42
N HIS A 71 1.79 2.71 -7.72
CA HIS A 71 2.94 3.33 -8.37
C HIS A 71 2.48 4.21 -9.54
N MET A 72 2.21 5.49 -9.30
CA MET A 72 1.77 6.42 -10.35
C MET A 72 2.92 7.01 -11.17
N ARG A 73 4.18 6.70 -10.79
CA ARG A 73 5.42 6.98 -11.57
C ARG A 73 5.64 8.43 -12.01
N GLU A 74 4.89 9.37 -11.47
CA GLU A 74 4.99 10.79 -11.78
C GLU A 74 5.56 11.57 -10.58
N PRO A 75 6.63 12.37 -10.77
CA PRO A 75 7.22 12.80 -12.05
C PRO A 75 8.27 11.85 -12.65
N GLY A 76 8.58 12.07 -13.92
CA GLY A 76 9.79 11.59 -14.61
C GLY A 76 9.77 10.15 -15.13
N LEU A 77 8.78 9.35 -14.75
CA LEU A 77 8.56 7.99 -15.29
C LEU A 77 7.14 7.82 -15.84
N SER A 78 6.48 8.92 -16.22
CA SER A 78 5.07 8.96 -16.65
C SER A 78 4.73 8.10 -17.88
N HIS A 79 5.74 7.69 -18.66
CA HIS A 79 5.55 6.74 -19.76
C HIS A 79 5.20 5.31 -19.28
N LYS A 80 5.45 5.00 -18.00
CA LYS A 80 5.07 3.72 -17.38
C LYS A 80 3.63 3.76 -16.86
N GLU A 81 3.26 4.86 -16.22
CA GLU A 81 1.94 5.16 -15.68
C GLU A 81 1.94 6.65 -15.26
N ASP A 82 0.79 7.31 -15.23
CA ASP A 82 0.66 8.67 -14.68
C ASP A 82 -0.54 8.80 -13.71
N VAL A 83 -0.62 9.93 -13.00
CA VAL A 83 -1.68 10.12 -11.98
C VAL A 83 -3.09 10.05 -12.57
N CYS A 84 -3.29 10.57 -13.78
CA CYS A 84 -4.60 10.60 -14.43
C CYS A 84 -5.01 9.18 -14.83
N THR A 85 -4.18 8.52 -15.63
CA THR A 85 -4.48 7.19 -16.18
C THR A 85 -4.53 6.12 -15.10
N GLY A 86 -3.59 6.15 -14.15
CA GLY A 86 -3.54 5.18 -13.06
C GLY A 86 -4.74 5.28 -12.12
N THR A 87 -5.19 6.50 -11.78
CA THR A 87 -6.35 6.68 -10.89
C THR A 87 -7.68 6.41 -11.60
N GLN A 88 -7.78 6.64 -12.91
CA GLN A 88 -8.91 6.19 -13.71
C GLN A 88 -9.01 4.66 -13.75
N ALA A 89 -7.90 3.97 -14.00
CA ALA A 89 -7.85 2.51 -14.01
C ALA A 89 -8.23 1.93 -12.63
N ALA A 90 -7.69 2.51 -11.56
CA ALA A 90 -8.03 2.16 -10.18
C ALA A 90 -9.54 2.31 -9.93
N LEU A 91 -10.13 3.46 -10.29
CA LEU A 91 -11.55 3.72 -10.09
C LEU A 91 -12.43 2.74 -10.90
N ALA A 92 -12.03 2.40 -12.13
CA ALA A 92 -12.71 1.39 -12.93
C ALA A 92 -12.70 -0.01 -12.28
N GLY A 93 -11.64 -0.33 -11.52
CA GLY A 93 -11.52 -1.54 -10.71
C GLY A 93 -12.19 -1.48 -9.33
N GLY A 94 -12.82 -0.36 -8.97
CA GLY A 94 -13.47 -0.18 -7.66
C GLY A 94 -12.54 0.31 -6.54
N VAL A 95 -11.31 0.71 -6.86
CA VAL A 95 -10.39 1.38 -5.93
C VAL A 95 -10.73 2.86 -5.86
N THR A 96 -11.02 3.35 -4.66
CA THR A 96 -11.39 4.76 -4.42
C THR A 96 -10.31 5.56 -3.74
N THR A 97 -9.26 4.91 -3.23
CA THR A 97 -8.12 5.57 -2.59
C THR A 97 -6.83 4.87 -2.99
N ILE A 98 -5.82 5.65 -3.37
CA ILE A 98 -4.47 5.15 -3.70
C ILE A 98 -3.44 5.77 -2.77
N ILE A 99 -2.54 4.95 -2.23
CA ILE A 99 -1.35 5.41 -1.52
C ILE A 99 -0.15 5.25 -2.46
N ASP A 100 0.36 6.36 -2.95
CA ASP A 100 1.39 6.36 -3.99
C ASP A 100 2.80 6.21 -3.41
N MET A 101 3.57 5.33 -4.05
CA MET A 101 4.95 5.00 -3.69
C MET A 101 5.94 6.06 -4.21
N PRO A 102 7.11 6.21 -3.55
CA PRO A 102 8.07 7.28 -3.87
C PRO A 102 8.96 6.98 -5.09
N ASN A 103 8.68 5.90 -5.84
CA ASN A 103 9.50 5.39 -6.94
C ASN A 103 9.30 6.18 -8.24
N THR A 104 9.67 7.45 -8.19
CA THR A 104 9.58 8.46 -9.25
C THR A 104 10.98 8.94 -9.64
N LYS A 105 11.08 9.87 -10.60
CA LYS A 105 12.34 10.48 -11.03
C LYS A 105 12.23 12.02 -11.04
N PRO A 106 12.88 12.74 -10.09
CA PRO A 106 13.65 12.22 -8.95
C PRO A 106 12.75 11.48 -7.95
N PRO A 107 13.30 10.54 -7.15
CA PRO A 107 12.51 9.83 -6.16
C PRO A 107 12.07 10.74 -5.01
N THR A 108 10.86 10.52 -4.50
CA THR A 108 10.25 11.34 -3.44
C THR A 108 10.87 11.07 -2.06
N VAL A 109 12.14 11.45 -1.88
CA VAL A 109 12.94 11.21 -0.66
C VAL A 109 13.21 12.47 0.17
N THR A 110 12.66 13.62 -0.24
CA THR A 110 12.73 14.88 0.51
C THR A 110 11.33 15.44 0.75
N VAL A 111 11.20 16.31 1.76
CA VAL A 111 9.94 17.00 2.05
C VAL A 111 9.49 17.83 0.85
N ASP A 112 10.40 18.54 0.18
CA ASP A 112 10.05 19.38 -0.96
C ASP A 112 9.45 18.58 -2.12
N LEU A 113 10.03 17.41 -2.44
CA LEU A 113 9.51 16.52 -3.49
C LEU A 113 8.14 15.92 -3.11
N LEU A 114 7.92 15.65 -1.81
CA LEU A 114 6.60 15.23 -1.32
C LEU A 114 5.57 16.36 -1.48
N GLN A 115 5.92 17.58 -1.07
CA GLN A 115 5.02 18.74 -1.17
C GLN A 115 4.70 19.09 -2.63
N GLU A 116 5.66 18.90 -3.56
CA GLU A 116 5.41 19.02 -4.98
C GLU A 116 4.31 18.06 -5.46
N LYS A 117 4.33 16.80 -5.00
CA LYS A 117 3.28 15.83 -5.34
C LYS A 117 1.92 16.25 -4.79
N ILE A 118 1.87 16.63 -3.51
CA ILE A 118 0.64 16.99 -2.80
C ILE A 118 -0.02 18.24 -3.42
N HIS A 119 0.77 19.27 -3.74
CA HIS A 119 0.24 20.59 -4.09
C HIS A 119 0.27 20.93 -5.57
N LYS A 120 1.05 20.21 -6.39
CA LYS A 120 1.21 20.54 -7.81
C LYS A 120 0.84 19.39 -8.74
N ILE A 121 1.27 18.17 -8.44
CA ILE A 121 1.14 17.06 -9.40
C ILE A 121 -0.25 16.41 -9.34
N TYR A 122 -0.77 16.13 -8.14
CA TYR A 122 -2.05 15.43 -7.96
C TYR A 122 -3.31 16.31 -8.06
N PRO A 123 -3.34 17.55 -7.55
CA PRO A 123 -4.55 18.35 -7.53
C PRO A 123 -5.17 18.53 -8.92
N GLY A 124 -6.46 18.24 -9.03
CA GLY A 124 -7.22 18.35 -10.28
C GLY A 124 -6.94 17.26 -11.33
N ARG A 125 -6.07 16.28 -11.01
CA ARG A 125 -5.67 15.21 -11.94
C ARG A 125 -6.01 13.81 -11.45
N SER A 126 -6.10 13.60 -10.13
CA SER A 126 -6.51 12.31 -9.57
C SER A 126 -8.03 12.13 -9.59
N TYR A 127 -8.47 10.93 -9.94
CA TYR A 127 -9.87 10.49 -9.93
C TYR A 127 -10.26 9.74 -8.64
N THR A 128 -9.29 9.47 -7.77
CA THR A 128 -9.47 8.82 -6.46
C THR A 128 -9.06 9.78 -5.34
N ASP A 129 -9.40 9.44 -4.10
CA ASP A 129 -8.65 10.00 -2.97
C ASP A 129 -7.20 9.49 -3.00
N TYR A 130 -6.28 10.21 -2.38
CA TYR A 130 -4.87 9.84 -2.42
C TYR A 130 -4.09 10.18 -1.14
N ALA A 131 -3.06 9.39 -0.88
CA ALA A 131 -2.03 9.61 0.13
C ALA A 131 -0.66 9.20 -0.42
N PHE A 132 0.41 9.42 0.36
CA PHE A 132 1.78 9.22 -0.13
C PHE A 132 2.64 8.44 0.87
N PHE A 133 3.47 7.55 0.35
CA PHE A 133 4.71 7.17 1.04
C PHE A 133 5.82 8.14 0.65
N MET A 134 6.62 8.56 1.62
CA MET A 134 7.92 9.20 1.33
C MET A 134 9.02 8.14 1.33
N GLY A 135 9.93 8.21 0.38
CA GLY A 135 11.09 7.34 0.33
C GLY A 135 12.17 7.77 1.31
N VAL A 136 13.22 6.97 1.42
CA VAL A 136 14.41 7.28 2.20
C VAL A 136 15.67 6.98 1.39
N ALA A 137 16.68 7.84 1.54
CA ALA A 137 18.00 7.68 0.98
C ALA A 137 19.04 7.78 2.10
N SER A 138 20.14 7.03 2.00
CA SER A 138 21.20 6.98 3.01
C SER A 138 21.87 8.33 3.25
N ASP A 139 21.93 9.18 2.22
CA ASP A 139 22.48 10.54 2.24
C ASP A 139 21.46 11.61 2.67
N LYS A 140 20.19 11.25 2.89
CA LYS A 140 19.08 12.19 3.19
C LYS A 140 18.27 11.82 4.42
N LEU A 141 18.87 11.11 5.39
CA LEU A 141 18.16 10.69 6.61
C LEU A 141 17.56 11.86 7.42
N ASP A 142 18.12 13.07 7.31
CA ASP A 142 17.59 14.25 7.99
C ASP A 142 16.20 14.67 7.50
N GLU A 143 15.81 14.30 6.28
CA GLU A 143 14.45 14.54 5.76
C GLU A 143 13.39 13.78 6.59
N LEU A 144 13.75 12.61 7.12
CA LEU A 144 12.90 11.85 8.03
C LEU A 144 12.63 12.58 9.35
N LYS A 145 13.47 13.53 9.76
CA LYS A 145 13.26 14.36 10.94
C LYS A 145 12.34 15.55 10.65
N LYS A 146 12.31 16.00 9.39
CA LYS A 146 11.57 17.19 8.94
C LYS A 146 10.14 16.89 8.51
N VAL A 147 9.90 15.75 7.85
CA VAL A 147 8.58 15.43 7.26
C VAL A 147 7.45 15.49 8.28
N ASN A 148 6.34 16.14 7.95
CA ASN A 148 5.16 16.11 8.81
C ASN A 148 4.47 14.73 8.71
N PRO A 149 4.28 13.97 9.81
CA PRO A 149 3.63 12.66 9.75
C PRO A 149 2.20 12.69 9.20
N LYS A 150 1.54 13.85 9.17
CA LYS A 150 0.20 14.00 8.58
C LYS A 150 0.19 14.02 7.05
N ASP A 151 1.34 14.25 6.42
CA ASP A 151 1.47 14.39 4.97
C ASP A 151 1.84 13.04 4.30
N ILE A 152 2.08 12.00 5.10
CA ILE A 152 2.50 10.67 4.63
C ILE A 152 1.71 9.56 5.32
N ALA A 153 1.45 8.47 4.60
CA ALA A 153 0.98 7.21 5.17
C ALA A 153 2.10 6.46 5.90
N GLY A 154 3.35 6.70 5.51
CA GLY A 154 4.54 6.11 6.11
C GLY A 154 5.79 6.42 5.31
N VAL A 155 6.89 5.78 5.68
CA VAL A 155 8.16 5.81 4.95
C VAL A 155 8.39 4.48 4.26
N LYS A 156 8.74 4.53 2.96
CA LYS A 156 9.04 3.37 2.14
C LYS A 156 10.56 3.21 2.01
N LEU A 157 11.07 2.03 2.35
CA LEU A 157 12.48 1.66 2.25
C LEU A 157 12.67 0.46 1.32
N PHE A 158 13.81 0.43 0.62
CA PHE A 158 14.27 -0.69 -0.19
C PHE A 158 15.57 -1.24 0.41
N MET A 159 15.56 -2.49 0.88
CA MET A 159 16.78 -3.16 1.35
C MET A 159 17.66 -3.64 0.21
N ALA A 160 17.02 -3.98 -0.91
CA ALA A 160 17.69 -4.28 -2.18
C ALA A 160 16.96 -3.59 -3.34
N GLY A 161 17.61 -3.61 -4.49
CA GLY A 161 17.06 -3.05 -5.71
C GLY A 161 17.70 -3.62 -6.96
N HIS A 162 17.19 -3.12 -8.07
CA HIS A 162 17.76 -3.30 -9.41
C HIS A 162 17.78 -1.94 -10.11
N GLU A 163 18.00 -1.93 -11.42
CA GLU A 163 18.18 -0.71 -12.22
C GLU A 163 17.07 0.34 -12.08
N THR A 164 15.85 -0.06 -11.70
CA THR A 164 14.72 0.87 -11.53
C THR A 164 14.45 1.27 -10.08
N THR A 165 15.23 0.75 -9.13
CA THR A 165 15.11 1.10 -7.72
C THR A 165 15.78 2.45 -7.47
N PRO A 166 15.06 3.44 -6.92
CA PRO A 166 15.58 4.79 -6.82
C PRO A 166 16.72 4.96 -5.83
N THR A 167 16.61 4.29 -4.68
CA THR A 167 17.59 4.29 -3.58
C THR A 167 17.51 2.95 -2.87
N THR A 168 18.64 2.45 -2.36
CA THR A 168 18.71 1.22 -1.56
C THR A 168 19.49 1.46 -0.27
N ILE A 169 19.09 0.77 0.79
CA ILE A 169 19.78 0.78 2.08
C ILE A 169 19.99 -0.68 2.51
N PRO A 170 21.07 -1.33 2.04
CA PRO A 170 21.32 -2.75 2.30
C PRO A 170 22.04 -3.01 3.63
N ASP A 171 22.64 -1.99 4.26
CA ASP A 171 23.46 -2.14 5.46
C ASP A 171 22.68 -1.94 6.77
N ASP A 172 22.98 -2.78 7.78
CA ASP A 172 22.25 -2.76 9.06
C ASP A 172 22.46 -1.48 9.87
N LEU A 173 23.62 -0.82 9.70
CA LEU A 173 23.91 0.44 10.40
C LEU A 173 22.93 1.53 9.99
N THR A 174 22.70 1.70 8.68
CA THR A 174 21.78 2.70 8.14
C THR A 174 20.32 2.29 8.38
N LEU A 175 19.99 1.01 8.24
CA LEU A 175 18.65 0.49 8.61
C LEU A 175 18.30 0.81 10.07
N GLY A 176 19.23 0.55 11.00
CA GLY A 176 19.05 0.86 12.42
C GLY A 176 18.81 2.34 12.69
N LYS A 177 19.52 3.23 12.00
CA LYS A 177 19.32 4.70 12.09
C LYS A 177 17.95 5.11 11.59
N VAL A 178 17.49 4.57 10.46
CA VAL A 178 16.15 4.84 9.91
C VAL A 178 15.08 4.42 10.92
N ILE A 179 15.14 3.17 11.41
CA ILE A 179 14.19 2.64 12.37
C ILE A 179 14.15 3.51 13.63
N GLU A 180 15.31 3.90 14.17
CA GLU A 180 15.38 4.75 15.36
C GLU A 180 14.66 6.09 15.16
N ILE A 181 14.88 6.76 14.02
CA ILE A 181 14.22 8.03 13.71
C ILE A 181 12.71 7.83 13.61
N LEU A 182 12.25 6.84 12.85
CA LEU A 182 10.83 6.60 12.61
C LEU A 182 10.10 6.15 13.88
N ALA A 183 10.72 5.31 14.71
CA ALA A 183 10.18 4.88 16.00
C ALA A 183 9.94 6.07 16.94
N LYS A 184 10.92 6.97 17.10
CA LYS A 184 10.79 8.19 17.92
C LYS A 184 9.66 9.10 17.42
N ARG A 185 9.43 9.11 16.10
CA ARG A 185 8.41 9.95 15.46
C ARG A 185 7.06 9.26 15.25
N LYS A 186 6.94 7.98 15.63
CA LYS A 186 5.74 7.14 15.43
C LYS A 186 5.28 7.05 13.97
N ILE A 187 6.24 6.97 13.05
CA ILE A 187 6.00 6.84 11.61
C ILE A 187 6.14 5.37 11.22
N LEU A 188 5.20 4.84 10.44
CA LEU A 188 5.26 3.48 9.91
C LEU A 188 6.41 3.32 8.90
N LEU A 189 7.12 2.20 8.96
CA LEU A 189 8.09 1.80 7.95
C LEU A 189 7.53 0.67 7.09
N ALA A 190 7.37 0.94 5.80
CA ALA A 190 7.06 -0.06 4.77
C ALA A 190 8.34 -0.48 4.05
N VAL A 191 8.61 -1.77 3.97
CA VAL A 191 9.91 -2.28 3.48
C VAL A 191 9.73 -3.28 2.35
N HIS A 192 10.52 -3.08 1.30
CA HIS A 192 10.82 -4.13 0.34
C HIS A 192 12.03 -4.90 0.88
N ALA A 193 11.77 -6.09 1.41
CA ALA A 193 12.70 -6.89 2.17
C ALA A 193 13.31 -8.00 1.30
N GLU A 194 14.33 -7.64 0.55
CA GLU A 194 15.22 -8.59 -0.13
C GLU A 194 16.67 -8.30 0.27
N ASP A 195 17.51 -9.34 0.32
CA ASP A 195 18.92 -9.21 0.69
C ASP A 195 19.79 -8.94 -0.54
N GLN A 196 20.31 -7.70 -0.64
CA GLN A 196 21.11 -7.26 -1.78
C GLN A 196 22.40 -8.08 -1.96
N TRP A 197 23.02 -8.56 -0.88
CA TRP A 197 24.28 -9.31 -0.95
C TRP A 197 24.03 -10.71 -1.51
N LEU A 198 22.96 -11.37 -1.07
CA LEU A 198 22.54 -12.65 -1.64
C LEU A 198 22.13 -12.51 -3.11
N ILE A 199 21.36 -11.47 -3.47
CA ILE A 199 21.04 -11.17 -4.88
C ILE A 199 22.31 -11.02 -5.72
N ASN A 200 23.31 -10.30 -5.22
CA ASN A 200 24.58 -10.10 -5.92
C ASN A 200 25.34 -11.42 -6.08
N TYR A 201 25.37 -12.25 -5.04
CA TYR A 201 25.97 -13.58 -5.07
C TYR A 201 25.31 -14.47 -6.13
N TYR A 202 23.99 -14.65 -6.07
CA TYR A 202 23.28 -15.47 -7.04
C TYR A 202 23.46 -14.93 -8.46
N ASN A 203 23.30 -13.62 -8.68
CA ASN A 203 23.58 -13.01 -9.99
C ASN A 203 24.99 -13.33 -10.52
N SER A 204 26.00 -13.35 -9.65
CA SER A 204 27.37 -13.68 -10.05
C SER A 204 27.53 -15.15 -10.47
N GLU A 205 26.82 -16.07 -9.82
CA GLU A 205 26.79 -17.48 -10.20
C GLU A 205 26.03 -17.67 -11.51
N PHE A 206 24.87 -17.03 -11.67
CA PHE A 206 24.06 -17.14 -12.89
C PHE A 206 24.75 -16.56 -14.12
N LYS A 207 25.51 -15.47 -14.00
CA LYS A 207 26.31 -14.93 -15.13
C LYS A 207 27.28 -15.95 -15.73
N LYS A 208 27.73 -16.94 -14.95
CA LYS A 208 28.62 -18.01 -15.44
C LYS A 208 27.89 -19.00 -16.36
N THR A 209 26.57 -19.07 -16.29
CA THR A 209 25.75 -20.01 -17.08
C THR A 209 25.46 -19.51 -18.50
N GLY A 210 25.57 -18.20 -18.75
CA GLY A 210 25.21 -17.58 -20.03
C GLY A 210 23.71 -17.56 -20.34
N ARG A 211 22.83 -17.99 -19.41
CA ARG A 211 21.37 -17.93 -19.59
C ARG A 211 20.87 -16.48 -19.63
N THR A 212 19.80 -16.24 -20.38
CA THR A 212 19.13 -14.93 -20.53
C THR A 212 17.61 -15.03 -20.52
N ASP A 213 17.04 -16.16 -20.11
CA ASP A 213 15.60 -16.35 -20.04
C ASP A 213 14.98 -15.64 -18.83
N ALA A 214 13.67 -15.39 -18.89
CA ALA A 214 12.96 -14.63 -17.86
C ALA A 214 12.89 -15.35 -16.50
N ALA A 215 12.93 -16.69 -16.48
CA ALA A 215 12.82 -17.47 -15.25
C ALA A 215 13.98 -17.21 -14.29
N LEU A 216 15.14 -16.83 -14.83
CA LEU A 216 16.30 -16.39 -14.04
C LEU A 216 15.96 -15.30 -13.02
N TRP A 217 15.02 -14.40 -13.34
CA TRP A 217 14.66 -13.33 -12.42
C TRP A 217 14.15 -13.86 -11.07
N SER A 218 13.42 -14.97 -11.09
CA SER A 218 12.94 -15.66 -9.88
C SER A 218 14.04 -16.52 -9.27
N GLU A 219 14.85 -17.22 -10.09
CA GLU A 219 15.91 -18.11 -9.61
C GLU A 219 17.04 -17.37 -8.86
N ILE A 220 17.33 -16.11 -9.21
CA ILE A 220 18.33 -15.28 -8.52
C ILE A 220 17.81 -14.68 -7.19
N ARG A 221 16.51 -14.84 -6.92
CA ARG A 221 15.79 -14.31 -5.75
C ARG A 221 15.10 -15.43 -4.96
N PRO A 222 15.82 -16.52 -4.60
CA PRO A 222 15.21 -17.63 -3.89
C PRO A 222 14.78 -17.20 -2.48
N THR A 223 14.04 -18.07 -1.79
CA THR A 223 13.54 -17.86 -0.41
C THR A 223 14.61 -17.33 0.55
N SER A 224 15.87 -17.73 0.41
CA SER A 224 16.96 -17.22 1.26
C SER A 224 17.13 -15.70 1.16
N VAL A 225 16.94 -15.10 -0.02
CA VAL A 225 17.05 -13.65 -0.24
C VAL A 225 16.01 -12.89 0.57
N VAL A 226 14.75 -13.32 0.51
CA VAL A 226 13.64 -12.64 1.17
C VAL A 226 13.59 -12.93 2.66
N ALA A 227 13.79 -14.19 3.06
CA ALA A 227 13.74 -14.60 4.47
C ALA A 227 14.87 -13.97 5.29
N THR A 228 16.10 -13.88 4.74
CA THR A 228 17.22 -13.21 5.42
C THR A 228 16.94 -11.73 5.63
N ALA A 229 16.43 -11.02 4.62
CA ALA A 229 16.10 -9.61 4.74
C ALA A 229 14.96 -9.35 5.74
N ALA A 230 13.88 -10.15 5.67
CA ALA A 230 12.78 -10.09 6.62
C ALA A 230 13.26 -10.32 8.06
N ALA A 231 14.08 -11.36 8.30
CA ALA A 231 14.63 -11.64 9.63
C ALA A 231 15.49 -10.48 10.16
N ARG A 232 16.36 -9.90 9.32
CA ARG A 232 17.22 -8.75 9.68
C ARG A 232 16.39 -7.53 10.09
N ILE A 233 15.42 -7.11 9.27
CA ILE A 233 14.63 -5.91 9.56
C ILE A 233 13.72 -6.11 10.77
N ILE A 234 13.16 -7.31 10.95
CA ILE A 234 12.39 -7.69 12.15
C ILE A 234 13.28 -7.60 13.40
N ALA A 235 14.49 -8.15 13.36
CA ALA A 235 15.41 -8.13 14.50
C ALA A 235 15.77 -6.69 14.89
N LEU A 236 16.07 -5.81 13.92
CA LEU A 236 16.34 -4.40 14.18
C LEU A 236 15.12 -3.65 14.75
N ALA A 237 13.93 -3.91 14.20
CA ALA A 237 12.69 -3.28 14.64
C ALA A 237 12.24 -3.73 16.04
N SER A 238 12.58 -4.96 16.46
CA SER A 238 12.20 -5.54 17.75
C SER A 238 12.67 -4.73 18.96
N LYS A 239 13.71 -3.91 18.80
CA LYS A 239 14.22 -2.97 19.82
C LYS A 239 13.21 -1.89 20.22
N TYR A 240 12.20 -1.61 19.38
CA TYR A 240 11.27 -0.50 19.57
C TYR A 240 9.82 -1.00 19.70
N PRO A 241 9.33 -1.22 20.93
CA PRO A 241 7.94 -1.62 21.16
C PRO A 241 6.96 -0.63 20.52
N ASN A 242 5.89 -1.12 19.90
CA ASN A 242 4.87 -0.35 19.17
C ASN A 242 5.38 0.39 17.91
N PHE A 243 6.60 0.10 17.44
CA PHE A 243 7.03 0.58 16.12
C PHE A 243 6.33 -0.22 15.02
N LYS A 244 5.66 0.49 14.10
CA LYS A 244 4.90 -0.11 13.01
C LYS A 244 5.81 -0.50 11.85
N LEU A 245 5.94 -1.80 11.62
CA LEU A 245 6.67 -2.37 10.50
C LEU A 245 5.70 -3.04 9.53
N TYR A 246 5.85 -2.75 8.24
CA TYR A 246 5.01 -3.29 7.18
C TYR A 246 5.88 -3.96 6.10
N LEU A 247 5.84 -5.29 6.03
CA LEU A 247 6.55 -6.05 5.01
C LEU A 247 5.72 -6.09 3.73
N LEU A 248 6.23 -5.52 2.65
CA LEU A 248 5.50 -5.43 1.39
C LEU A 248 5.63 -6.74 0.61
N HIS A 249 4.58 -7.05 -0.18
CA HIS A 249 4.55 -8.10 -1.21
C HIS A 249 5.28 -9.41 -0.84
N LEU A 250 4.99 -9.97 0.34
CA LEU A 250 5.53 -11.26 0.78
C LEU A 250 5.29 -12.31 -0.29
N SER A 251 6.24 -13.20 -0.54
CA SER A 251 6.16 -14.13 -1.66
C SER A 251 6.31 -15.59 -1.24
N THR A 252 6.75 -15.83 -0.01
CA THR A 252 7.10 -17.16 0.50
C THR A 252 6.43 -17.48 1.85
N PRO A 253 6.14 -18.75 2.14
CA PRO A 253 5.68 -19.19 3.46
C PRO A 253 6.65 -18.82 4.60
N GLU A 254 7.95 -18.80 4.34
CA GLU A 254 9.00 -18.49 5.31
C GLU A 254 8.95 -17.04 5.78
N GLU A 255 8.75 -16.08 4.87
CA GLU A 255 8.54 -14.68 5.23
C GLU A 255 7.29 -14.52 6.10
N TYR A 256 6.19 -15.19 5.73
CA TYR A 256 4.96 -15.17 6.52
C TYR A 256 5.14 -15.79 7.90
N ALA A 257 5.89 -16.89 8.01
CA ALA A 257 6.21 -17.51 9.29
C ALA A 257 6.99 -16.56 10.21
N LEU A 258 7.99 -15.84 9.68
CA LEU A 258 8.74 -14.83 10.41
C LEU A 258 7.84 -13.70 10.93
N LEU A 259 6.93 -13.21 10.08
CA LEU A 259 5.92 -12.22 10.49
C LEU A 259 5.04 -12.74 11.63
N VAL A 260 4.54 -13.97 11.54
CA VAL A 260 3.68 -14.58 12.56
C VAL A 260 4.43 -14.71 13.90
N VAL A 261 5.70 -15.13 13.87
CA VAL A 261 6.52 -15.22 15.08
C VAL A 261 6.73 -13.84 15.71
N ALA A 262 7.10 -12.84 14.91
CA ALA A 262 7.29 -11.46 15.38
C ALA A 262 6.00 -10.89 16.00
N LYS A 263 4.85 -11.15 15.38
CA LYS A 263 3.53 -10.73 15.89
C LYS A 263 3.19 -11.40 17.22
N LYS A 264 3.49 -12.70 17.39
CA LYS A 264 3.32 -13.42 18.66
C LYS A 264 4.22 -12.89 19.77
N GLN A 265 5.37 -12.30 19.42
CA GLN A 265 6.28 -11.63 20.35
C GLN A 265 5.84 -10.19 20.70
N GLY A 266 4.69 -9.74 20.21
CA GLY A 266 4.12 -8.43 20.53
C GLY A 266 4.58 -7.28 19.64
N MET A 267 5.25 -7.57 18.53
CA MET A 267 5.60 -6.52 17.55
C MET A 267 4.36 -6.03 16.79
N ASP A 268 4.30 -4.72 16.54
CA ASP A 268 3.27 -4.10 15.69
C ASP A 268 3.64 -4.25 14.21
N ILE A 269 3.52 -5.47 13.70
CA ILE A 269 3.98 -5.88 12.37
C ILE A 269 2.83 -6.36 11.47
N TYR A 270 2.93 -6.00 10.19
CA TYR A 270 1.98 -6.31 9.13
C TYR A 270 2.69 -6.82 7.89
N GLY A 271 1.94 -7.48 7.01
CA GLY A 271 2.42 -8.03 5.76
C GLY A 271 1.36 -7.89 4.68
N GLU A 272 1.81 -7.70 3.45
CA GLU A 272 0.99 -7.63 2.26
C GLU A 272 1.29 -8.80 1.32
N LEU A 273 0.24 -9.29 0.66
CA LEU A 273 0.32 -10.15 -0.52
C LEU A 273 -0.33 -9.39 -1.67
N VAL A 274 0.18 -9.54 -2.89
CA VAL A 274 -0.42 -8.90 -4.07
C VAL A 274 -1.15 -9.92 -4.93
N GLY A 275 -2.21 -9.49 -5.62
CA GLY A 275 -3.14 -10.40 -6.31
C GLY A 275 -2.47 -11.35 -7.31
N TYR A 276 -1.41 -10.90 -8.00
CA TYR A 276 -0.69 -11.75 -8.94
C TYR A 276 0.11 -12.88 -8.24
N GLN A 277 0.57 -12.71 -7.00
CA GLN A 277 1.22 -13.78 -6.22
C GLN A 277 0.23 -14.88 -5.81
N LEU A 278 -1.05 -14.57 -5.76
CA LEU A 278 -2.12 -15.52 -5.44
C LEU A 278 -2.63 -16.27 -6.68
N VAL A 279 -2.33 -15.76 -7.88
CA VAL A 279 -2.92 -16.23 -9.14
C VAL A 279 -1.88 -16.90 -10.05
N PHE A 280 -0.63 -16.43 -10.02
CA PHE A 280 0.45 -16.92 -10.88
C PHE A 280 1.56 -17.58 -10.07
N ASN A 281 2.19 -18.59 -10.66
CA ASN A 281 3.41 -19.23 -10.19
C ASN A 281 4.49 -19.16 -11.29
N THR A 282 5.66 -19.74 -11.02
CA THR A 282 6.78 -19.80 -11.98
C THR A 282 6.74 -21.02 -12.91
N ASP A 283 5.72 -21.88 -12.78
CA ASP A 283 5.56 -23.14 -13.51
C ASP A 283 4.66 -23.00 -14.74
#